data_AF-A0A947G2K2-F1
#
_entry.id   AF-A0A947G2K2-F1
#
_cell.length_a   1.000
_cell.length_b   1.000
_cell.length_c   1.000
_cell.angle_alpha   90.00
_cell.angle_beta   90.00
_cell.angle_gamma   90.00
#
_symmetry.space_group_name_H-M   'P 1'
#
loop_
_entity.id
_entity.type
_entity.pdbx_description
1 polymer ?
#
loop_
_entity_poly.entity_id
_entity_poly.type
_entity_poly.pdbx_seq_one_letter_code
_entity_poly.pdbx_strand_id
1 'polypeptide(L)' 'MSDTARSPDRTCPLPLPHHDRIVLGHGSGGRLTADLVDRLFKPRLENPVLREGDDAAVVPAGALAESGEVALST' A
#
# COMPACT_ATOMS: atom_id res chain seq x y z
N MET A 1 -28.45 -15.56 -42.26
CA MET A 1 -28.51 -14.27 -41.55
C MET A 1 -27.77 -14.48 -40.22
N SER A 2 -26.48 -14.16 -40.20
CA SER A 2 -25.66 -14.26 -38.98
C SER A 2 -26.04 -13.14 -38.03
N ASP A 3 -26.47 -13.51 -36.83
CA ASP A 3 -26.68 -12.58 -35.73
C ASP A 3 -25.37 -12.46 -34.94
N THR A 4 -24.62 -11.39 -35.21
CA THR A 4 -23.39 -11.07 -34.48
C THR A 4 -23.82 -10.45 -33.14
N ALA A 5 -23.96 -11.27 -32.11
CA ALA A 5 -24.23 -10.81 -30.76
C ALA A 5 -23.10 -9.87 -30.29
N ARG A 6 -23.37 -8.56 -30.34
CA ARG A 6 -22.49 -7.51 -29.81
C ARG A 6 -22.43 -7.67 -28.29
N SER A 7 -21.24 -7.92 -27.74
CA SER A 7 -21.05 -7.96 -26.30
C SER A 7 -21.40 -6.59 -25.69
N PRO A 8 -22.07 -6.54 -24.52
CA PRO A 8 -22.34 -5.27 -23.85
C PRO A 8 -21.01 -4.61 -23.48
N ASP A 9 -20.93 -3.28 -23.68
CA ASP A 9 -19.78 -2.47 -23.29
C ASP A 9 -19.46 -2.72 -21.81
N ARG A 10 -18.39 -3.48 -21.55
CA ARG A 10 -17.96 -3.87 -20.20
C ARG A 10 -17.17 -2.74 -19.57
N THR A 11 -17.84 -1.70 -19.13
CA THR A 11 -17.21 -0.64 -18.33
C THR A 11 -17.45 -0.92 -16.86
N CYS A 12 -16.40 -1.30 -16.13
CA CYS A 12 -16.44 -1.32 -14.68
C CYS A 12 -16.40 0.13 -14.18
N PRO A 13 -17.34 0.57 -13.32
CA PRO A 13 -17.27 1.91 -12.74
C PRO A 13 -16.01 2.04 -11.88
N LEU A 14 -15.39 3.23 -11.92
CA LEU A 14 -14.24 3.52 -11.07
C LEU A 14 -14.66 3.38 -9.60
N PRO A 15 -13.89 2.68 -8.75
CA PRO A 15 -14.20 2.58 -7.33
C PRO A 15 -14.28 3.95 -6.67
N LEU A 16 -15.28 4.15 -5.81
CA LEU A 16 -15.39 5.37 -5.01
C LEU A 16 -14.19 5.49 -4.05
N PRO A 17 -13.71 6.72 -3.79
CA PRO A 17 -12.68 6.93 -2.79
C PRO A 17 -13.21 6.60 -1.39
N HIS A 18 -12.41 5.88 -0.60
CA HIS A 18 -12.72 5.51 0.79
C HIS A 18 -11.73 6.19 1.73
N HIS A 19 -11.99 7.45 2.08
CA HIS A 19 -11.03 8.26 2.84
C HIS A 19 -11.44 8.53 4.28
N ASP A 20 -12.72 8.41 4.62
CA ASP A 20 -13.24 8.77 5.95
C ASP A 20 -13.25 7.61 6.94
N ARG A 21 -13.12 6.36 6.44
CA ARG A 21 -13.21 5.14 7.24
C ARG A 21 -12.27 4.07 6.72
N ILE A 22 -11.67 3.33 7.65
CA ILE A 22 -10.95 2.10 7.33
C ILE A 22 -11.97 1.03 6.93
N VAL A 23 -11.69 0.33 5.84
CA VAL A 23 -12.48 -0.78 5.30
C VAL A 23 -11.58 -1.99 5.08
N LEU A 24 -12.15 -3.19 4.93
CA LEU A 24 -11.38 -4.43 4.75
C LEU A 24 -10.35 -4.35 3.63
N GLY A 25 -10.66 -3.66 2.53
CA GLY A 25 -9.72 -3.48 1.42
C GLY A 25 -8.41 -2.74 1.77
N HIS A 26 -8.37 -1.98 2.87
CA HIS A 26 -7.13 -1.37 3.36
C HIS A 26 -6.15 -2.38 3.97
N GLY A 27 -6.61 -3.57 4.36
CA GLY A 27 -5.78 -4.64 4.90
C GLY A 27 -5.37 -5.71 3.88
N SER A 28 -5.76 -5.56 2.61
CA SER A 28 -5.55 -6.60 1.59
C SER A 28 -4.21 -6.49 0.85
N GLY A 29 -3.38 -5.48 1.14
CA GLY A 29 -2.12 -5.21 0.45
C GLY A 29 -2.26 -4.58 -0.94
N GLY A 30 -3.48 -4.17 -1.34
CA GLY A 30 -3.75 -3.64 -2.68
C GLY A 30 -3.72 -2.10 -2.75
N ARG A 31 -4.41 -1.56 -3.75
CA ARG A 31 -4.47 -0.10 -4.00
C ARG A 31 -4.95 0.72 -2.80
N LEU A 32 -5.94 0.22 -2.05
CA LEU A 32 -6.42 0.92 -0.86
C LEU A 32 -5.41 0.88 0.28
N THR A 33 -4.66 -0.21 0.45
CA THR A 33 -3.54 -0.27 1.41
C THR A 33 -2.49 0.78 1.06
N ALA A 34 -2.06 0.84 -0.21
CA ALA A 34 -1.08 1.82 -0.67
C ALA A 34 -1.57 3.27 -0.46
N ASP A 35 -2.82 3.59 -0.84
CA ASP A 35 -3.41 4.91 -0.64
C ASP A 35 -3.44 5.33 0.85
N LEU A 36 -3.73 4.40 1.75
CA LEU A 36 -3.70 4.67 3.19
C LEU A 36 -2.28 4.94 3.69
N VAL A 37 -1.29 4.14 3.28
CA VAL A 37 0.13 4.36 3.60
C VAL A 37 0.57 5.75 3.14
N ASP A 38 0.25 6.11 1.90
CA ASP A 38 0.67 7.37 1.29
C ASP A 38 0.01 8.59 1.90
N ARG A 39 -1.29 8.54 2.24
CA ARG A 39 -2.02 9.71 2.71
C ARG A 39 -1.95 9.90 4.23
N LEU A 40 -1.87 8.81 5.00
CA LEU A 40 -1.95 8.89 6.45
C LEU A 40 -0.58 8.78 7.12
N PHE A 41 0.21 7.78 6.72
CA PHE A 41 1.45 7.42 7.41
C PHE A 41 2.66 8.19 6.88
N LYS A 42 2.91 8.17 5.57
CA LYS A 42 4.08 8.86 4.98
C LYS A 42 4.19 10.32 5.43
N PRO A 43 3.15 11.18 5.36
CA PRO A 43 3.29 12.59 5.70
C PRO A 43 3.67 12.86 7.17
N ARG A 44 3.45 11.89 8.06
CA ARG A 44 3.73 12.01 9.50
C ARG A 44 5.03 11.32 9.93
N LEU A 45 5.48 10.34 9.15
CA LEU A 45 6.65 9.49 9.45
C LEU A 45 7.78 9.66 8.43
N GLU A 46 7.64 10.59 7.49
CA GLU A 46 8.53 10.79 6.34
C GLU A 46 9.99 10.90 6.77
N ASN A 47 10.83 10.07 6.15
CA ASN A 47 12.27 10.12 6.28
C ASN A 47 12.91 9.42 5.06
N PRO A 48 14.22 9.62 4.81
CA PRO A 48 14.89 9.02 3.65
C PRO A 48 14.79 7.50 3.58
N VAL A 49 14.75 6.80 4.70
CA VAL A 49 14.64 5.33 4.76
C VAL A 49 13.23 4.88 4.38
N LEU A 50 12.20 5.51 4.95
CA LEU A 50 10.80 5.19 4.63
C LEU A 50 10.44 5.47 3.16
N ARG A 51 11.12 6.44 2.52
CA ARG A 51 10.92 6.79 1.11
C ARG A 51 11.29 5.68 0.14
N GLU A 52 12.16 4.74 0.52
CA GLU A 52 12.55 3.62 -0.35
C GLU A 52 11.33 2.75 -0.66
N GLY A 53 10.45 2.53 0.33
CA GLY A 53 9.19 1.82 0.12
C GLY A 53 9.36 0.34 -0.21
N ASP A 54 10.53 -0.23 0.12
CA ASP A 54 10.86 -1.64 -0.01
C ASP A 54 10.19 -2.48 1.09
N ASP A 55 10.31 -3.80 0.98
CA ASP A 55 9.77 -4.76 1.97
C ASP A 55 10.42 -4.61 3.36
N ALA A 56 11.60 -3.99 3.43
CA ALA A 56 12.33 -3.73 4.67
C ALA A 56 13.12 -2.42 4.61
N ALA A 57 13.40 -1.85 5.79
CA ALA A 57 14.18 -0.63 5.94
C ALA A 57 15.66 -0.94 6.23
N VAL A 58 16.58 -0.31 5.51
CA VAL A 58 18.01 -0.34 5.84
C VAL A 58 18.32 0.78 6.82
N VAL A 59 18.75 0.42 8.04
CA VAL A 59 19.10 1.38 9.09
C VAL A 59 20.53 1.17 9.59
N PRO A 60 21.24 2.25 10.01
CA PRO A 60 22.56 2.10 10.60
C PRO A 60 22.52 1.21 11.84
N ALA A 61 23.49 0.30 11.99
CA ALA A 61 23.53 -0.63 13.12
C ALA A 61 23.54 0.10 14.48
N GLY A 62 24.19 1.26 14.58
CA GLY A 62 24.21 2.08 15.80
C GLY A 62 22.91 2.84 16.10
N ALA A 63 21.91 2.81 15.22
CA ALA A 63 20.58 3.37 15.49
C ALA A 63 19.70 2.39 16.29
N LEU A 64 20.03 1.10 16.25
CA LEU A 64 19.56 0.13 17.22
C LEU A 64 20.36 0.42 18.49
N ALA A 65 19.71 0.83 19.58
CA ALA A 65 20.39 1.17 20.84
C ALA A 65 21.42 0.08 21.25
N GLU A 66 22.36 0.41 22.15
CA GLU A 66 23.46 -0.46 22.63
C GLU A 66 23.06 -1.92 22.97
N SER A 67 21.77 -2.21 23.17
CA SER A 67 21.19 -3.53 23.43
C SER A 67 19.99 -3.90 22.53
N GLY A 68 19.91 -3.39 21.29
CA GLY A 68 18.85 -3.72 20.34
C GLY A 68 19.05 -5.10 19.68
N GLU A 69 17.96 -5.81 19.42
CA GLU A 69 17.95 -7.10 18.71
C GLU A 69 17.53 -6.90 17.24
N VAL A 70 18.21 -7.57 16.31
CA VAL A 70 17.85 -7.59 14.88
C VAL A 70 17.09 -8.87 14.56
N ALA A 71 15.86 -8.73 14.09
CA ALA A 71 15.10 -9.85 13.54
C ALA A 71 15.31 -9.93 12.02
N LEU A 72 15.75 -11.09 11.52
CA LEU A 72 15.77 -11.41 10.09
C LEU A 72 14.65 -12.40 9.79
N SER A 73 13.77 -12.06 8.86
CA SER A 73 12.79 -12.98 8.28
C SER A 73 13.24 -13.34 6.87
N THR A 74 13.20 -14.63 6.52
CA THR A 74 13.38 -15.12 5.14
C THR A 74 12.07 -15.13 4.38
#